data_AF-A0A1J5T5S8-F1
#
_entry.id   AF-A0A1J5T5S8-F1
#
_cell.length_a   1.000
_cell.length_b   1.000
_cell.length_c   1.000
_cell.angle_alpha   90.00
_cell.angle_beta   90.00
_cell.angle_gamma   90.00
#
_symmetry.space_group_name_H-M   'P 1'
#
loop_
_entity.id
_entity.type
_entity.pdbx_description
1 polymer ?
#
loop_
_entity_poly.entity_id
_entity_poly.type
_entity_poly.pdbx_seq_one_letter_code
_entity_poly.pdbx_strand_id
1 'polypeptide(L)'
;MTTRINGILFLLLLLLSSHAGAVLLPKLDEMKRKVAEPPVEIEVIEPLLIDGKRQPHVVYLGYPVEKVLRAILGDQWKTVAAEIEFRALDGYVSHIPTERFDQYRAYLVFAKKHSRAFNVKSRAPDAKSISLGPYYLVWDNIRQPDLIEEGATYWPYQVNEIVISRAPEKNTVSGEMSQPARELEKYCLSCHRVNGYGGNKAPLDLAEQTKILGEKKFYAWVLKPSSIKPDTQMPAMVEGMPEPDREALAGRLFHYLNALPRKQADEGP
;
A
#
# COMPACT_ATOMS: atom_id res chain seq x y z
N MET A 1 58.88 36.22 -19.66
CA MET A 1 57.53 36.82 -19.52
C MET A 1 56.58 36.02 -20.40
N THR A 2 55.42 35.63 -19.87
CA THR A 2 54.36 34.73 -20.42
C THR A 2 54.50 33.23 -20.13
N THR A 3 54.11 32.86 -18.92
CA THR A 3 53.76 31.50 -18.49
C THR A 3 52.35 31.15 -19.00
N ARG A 4 52.19 30.07 -19.77
CA ARG A 4 50.89 29.49 -20.09
C ARG A 4 50.49 28.52 -18.98
N ILE A 5 49.38 28.78 -18.30
CA ILE A 5 48.82 27.93 -17.24
C ILE A 5 47.71 27.05 -17.83
N ASN A 6 47.78 25.78 -17.43
CA ASN A 6 46.94 24.63 -17.73
C ASN A 6 45.43 24.88 -17.76
N GLY A 7 44.77 24.38 -18.80
CA GLY A 7 43.33 24.08 -18.78
C GLY A 7 43.12 22.64 -18.30
N ILE A 8 42.82 22.46 -17.01
CA ILE A 8 42.33 21.20 -16.47
C ILE A 8 40.81 21.21 -16.64
N LEU A 9 40.31 20.40 -17.58
CA LEU A 9 38.88 20.15 -17.78
C LEU A 9 38.42 19.20 -16.67
N PHE A 10 37.80 19.75 -15.62
CA PHE A 10 37.13 18.95 -14.58
C PHE A 10 35.81 18.43 -15.14
N LEU A 11 35.80 17.18 -15.60
CA LEU A 11 34.57 16.44 -15.89
C LEU A 11 33.95 16.03 -14.54
N LEU A 12 33.01 16.82 -14.04
CA LEU A 12 32.20 16.44 -12.88
C LEU A 12 31.21 15.36 -13.33
N LEU A 13 31.58 14.09 -13.18
CA LEU A 13 30.62 12.99 -13.20
C LEU A 13 29.72 13.11 -11.97
N LEU A 14 28.55 13.70 -12.14
CA LEU A 14 27.43 13.55 -11.22
C LEU A 14 26.97 12.09 -11.26
N LEU A 15 27.53 11.28 -10.38
CA LEU A 15 26.92 10.03 -9.95
C LEU A 15 25.62 10.40 -9.22
N LEU A 16 24.53 10.53 -9.98
CA LEU A 16 23.18 10.47 -9.45
C LEU A 16 22.98 9.06 -8.91
N SER A 17 23.31 8.87 -7.64
CA SER A 17 22.86 7.72 -6.86
C SER A 17 21.33 7.75 -6.88
N SER A 18 20.73 7.06 -7.84
CA SER A 18 19.28 6.87 -7.92
C SER A 18 18.86 5.93 -6.79
N HIS A 19 18.84 6.46 -5.57
CA HIS A 19 17.97 5.91 -4.54
C HIS A 19 16.55 6.11 -5.06
N ALA A 20 15.84 5.01 -5.22
CA ALA A 20 14.38 4.98 -5.24
C ALA A 20 13.88 5.80 -4.04
N GLY A 21 13.66 7.09 -4.27
CA GLY A 21 13.48 8.08 -3.22
C GLY A 21 12.03 8.08 -2.80
N ALA A 22 11.78 7.85 -1.52
CA ALA A 22 10.47 8.11 -0.96
C ALA A 22 10.17 9.61 -1.08
N VAL A 23 8.98 9.95 -1.59
CA VAL A 23 8.54 11.33 -1.83
C VAL A 23 7.35 11.64 -0.95
N LEU A 24 7.53 12.61 -0.05
CA LEU A 24 6.42 13.16 0.73
C LEU A 24 5.41 13.85 -0.19
N LEU A 25 4.13 13.53 0.01
CA LEU A 25 3.06 14.17 -0.71
C LEU A 25 2.93 15.63 -0.28
N PRO A 26 2.81 16.57 -1.24
CA PRO A 26 2.66 17.98 -0.92
C PRO A 26 1.33 18.25 -0.21
N LYS A 27 1.26 19.36 0.54
CA LYS A 27 -0.01 19.88 1.06
C LYS A 27 -0.96 20.23 -0.09
N LEU A 28 -2.27 20.24 0.17
CA LEU A 28 -3.30 20.39 -0.87
C LEU A 28 -3.11 21.61 -1.79
N ASP A 29 -2.70 22.77 -1.26
CA ASP A 29 -2.50 23.96 -2.10
C ASP A 29 -1.28 23.84 -3.02
N GLU A 30 -0.25 23.14 -2.59
CA GLU A 30 0.88 22.81 -3.44
C GLU A 30 0.53 21.70 -4.44
N MET A 31 -0.25 20.69 -4.02
CA MET A 31 -0.79 19.67 -4.92
C MET A 31 -1.58 20.30 -6.07
N LYS A 32 -2.48 21.23 -5.77
CA LYS A 32 -3.24 22.00 -6.78
C LYS A 32 -2.31 22.69 -7.78
N ARG A 33 -1.24 23.34 -7.31
CA ARG A 33 -0.26 24.01 -8.18
C ARG A 33 0.51 23.02 -9.05
N LYS A 34 0.91 21.86 -8.49
CA LYS A 34 1.69 20.84 -9.20
C LYS A 34 0.87 20.09 -10.25
N VAL A 35 -0.37 19.71 -9.93
CA VAL A 35 -1.26 19.02 -10.88
C VAL A 35 -1.77 19.99 -11.95
N ALA A 36 -1.90 21.29 -11.62
CA ALA A 36 -2.29 22.36 -12.53
C ALA A 36 -3.64 22.15 -13.24
N GLU A 37 -4.54 21.42 -12.61
CA GLU A 37 -5.91 21.15 -13.08
C GLU A 37 -6.90 21.19 -11.91
N PRO A 38 -8.20 21.46 -12.15
CA PRO A 38 -9.21 21.35 -11.11
C PRO A 38 -9.40 19.88 -10.67
N PRO A 39 -9.74 19.64 -9.39
CA PRO A 39 -10.10 18.30 -8.92
C PRO A 39 -11.42 17.84 -9.58
N VAL A 40 -11.56 16.54 -9.73
CA VAL A 40 -12.76 15.89 -10.26
C VAL A 40 -13.58 15.29 -9.14
N GLU A 41 -14.87 15.09 -9.42
CA GLU A 41 -15.75 14.26 -8.60
C GLU A 41 -15.61 12.81 -9.03
N ILE A 42 -15.46 11.91 -8.05
CA ILE A 42 -15.48 10.47 -8.27
C ILE A 42 -16.47 9.83 -7.30
N GLU A 43 -17.45 9.12 -7.85
CA GLU A 43 -18.38 8.32 -7.08
C GLU A 43 -17.86 6.88 -7.00
N VAL A 44 -17.88 6.31 -5.80
CA VAL A 44 -17.43 4.94 -5.52
C VAL A 44 -18.38 4.26 -4.55
N ILE A 45 -18.42 2.93 -4.57
CA ILE A 45 -18.96 2.15 -3.45
C ILE A 45 -17.88 2.11 -2.37
N GLU A 46 -18.11 2.71 -1.20
CA GLU A 46 -17.10 2.79 -0.14
C GLU A 46 -16.94 1.43 0.57
N PRO A 47 -15.81 0.72 0.40
CA PRO A 47 -15.65 -0.63 0.93
C PRO A 47 -15.74 -0.69 2.45
N LEU A 48 -15.29 0.36 3.16
CA LEU A 48 -15.35 0.43 4.62
C LEU A 48 -16.78 0.66 5.16
N LEU A 49 -17.76 0.88 4.28
CA LEU A 49 -19.17 1.08 4.62
C LEU A 49 -20.08 -0.06 4.12
N ILE A 50 -19.54 -1.05 3.42
CA ILE A 50 -20.32 -2.22 2.98
C ILE A 50 -20.78 -3.00 4.21
N ASP A 51 -22.06 -3.36 4.22
CA ASP A 51 -22.70 -4.10 5.31
C ASP A 51 -23.78 -5.03 4.73
N GLY A 52 -23.46 -6.32 4.67
CA GLY A 52 -24.29 -7.32 3.97
C GLY A 52 -24.52 -6.94 2.51
N LYS A 53 -25.79 -6.80 2.10
CA LYS A 53 -26.17 -6.41 0.73
C LYS A 53 -26.08 -4.91 0.46
N ARG A 54 -25.78 -4.11 1.48
CA ARG A 54 -25.74 -2.67 1.37
C ARG A 54 -24.38 -2.22 0.82
N GLN A 55 -24.41 -1.47 -0.27
CA GLN A 55 -23.22 -0.89 -0.91
C GLN A 55 -23.37 0.64 -0.96
N PRO A 56 -22.92 1.38 0.07
CA PRO A 56 -23.10 2.83 0.11
C PRO A 56 -22.20 3.55 -0.89
N HIS A 57 -22.81 4.41 -1.70
CA HIS A 57 -22.10 5.29 -2.61
C HIS A 57 -21.57 6.53 -1.88
N VAL A 58 -20.34 6.94 -2.19
CA VAL A 58 -19.71 8.16 -1.69
C VAL A 58 -19.10 8.92 -2.86
N VAL A 59 -19.36 10.23 -2.92
CA VAL A 59 -18.74 11.14 -3.90
C VAL A 59 -17.56 11.86 -3.25
N TYR A 60 -16.37 11.60 -3.76
CA TYR A 60 -15.11 12.21 -3.35
C TYR A 60 -14.66 13.29 -4.32
N LEU A 61 -13.81 14.21 -3.83
CA LEU A 61 -13.08 15.19 -4.62
C LEU A 61 -11.59 14.83 -4.61
N GLY A 62 -10.98 14.75 -5.79
CA GLY A 62 -9.58 14.35 -5.93
C GLY A 62 -9.02 14.53 -7.33
N TYR A 63 -7.84 13.96 -7.55
CA TYR A 63 -7.17 13.94 -8.85
C TYR A 63 -7.00 12.51 -9.35
N PRO A 64 -7.07 12.26 -10.67
CA PRO A 64 -6.64 10.99 -11.24
C PRO A 64 -5.20 10.68 -10.77
N VAL A 65 -4.97 9.47 -10.27
CA VAL A 65 -3.69 9.13 -9.61
C VAL A 65 -2.52 9.29 -10.59
N GLU A 66 -2.70 8.98 -11.87
CA GLU A 66 -1.66 9.11 -12.89
C GLU A 66 -1.17 10.56 -13.05
N LYS A 67 -2.06 11.54 -12.90
CA LYS A 67 -1.70 12.97 -12.94
C LYS A 67 -0.90 13.36 -11.70
N VAL A 68 -1.27 12.83 -10.54
CA VAL A 68 -0.52 13.02 -9.30
C VAL A 68 0.87 12.40 -9.40
N LEU A 69 0.97 11.15 -9.83
CA LEU A 69 2.24 10.44 -10.01
C LEU A 69 3.14 11.17 -11.00
N ARG A 70 2.62 11.60 -12.15
CA ARG A 70 3.36 12.42 -13.11
C ARG A 70 3.85 13.75 -12.51
N ALA A 71 3.00 14.45 -11.76
CA ALA A 71 3.34 15.75 -11.17
C ALA A 71 4.38 15.66 -10.03
N ILE A 72 4.49 14.50 -9.37
CA ILE A 72 5.36 14.29 -8.21
C ILE A 72 6.64 13.55 -8.59
N LEU A 73 6.53 12.52 -9.42
CA LEU A 73 7.60 11.59 -9.76
C LEU A 73 8.15 11.81 -11.19
N GLY A 74 7.47 12.63 -12.00
CA GLY A 74 7.82 12.90 -13.40
C GLY A 74 7.21 11.90 -14.38
N ASP A 75 7.36 12.16 -15.69
CA ASP A 75 6.71 11.39 -16.77
C ASP A 75 7.16 9.93 -16.86
N GLN A 76 8.34 9.60 -16.32
CA GLN A 76 8.92 8.26 -16.38
C GLN A 76 8.48 7.35 -15.23
N TRP A 77 7.57 7.81 -14.35
CA TRP A 77 7.15 7.05 -13.17
C TRP A 77 6.68 5.63 -13.52
N LYS A 78 6.01 5.46 -14.66
CA LYS A 78 5.46 4.17 -15.11
C LYS A 78 6.51 3.24 -15.74
N THR A 79 7.59 3.78 -16.30
CA THR A 79 8.63 2.99 -17.00
C THR A 79 9.74 2.55 -16.05
N VAL A 80 9.94 3.27 -14.95
CA VAL A 80 10.99 2.99 -13.96
C VAL A 80 10.47 2.25 -12.73
N ALA A 81 9.16 2.25 -12.49
CA ALA A 81 8.53 1.54 -11.39
C ALA A 81 8.05 0.16 -11.83
N ALA A 82 8.35 -0.87 -11.04
CA ALA A 82 7.56 -2.09 -11.09
C ALA A 82 6.38 -2.00 -10.13
N GLU A 83 6.60 -1.36 -8.99
CA GLU A 83 5.61 -1.16 -7.94
C GLU A 83 5.65 0.29 -7.45
N ILE A 84 4.48 0.80 -7.07
CA ILE A 84 4.33 2.05 -6.34
C ILE A 84 3.84 1.72 -4.92
N GLU A 85 4.61 2.13 -3.92
CA GLU A 85 4.21 2.07 -2.53
C GLU A 85 3.49 3.36 -2.14
N PHE A 86 2.29 3.22 -1.58
CA PHE A 86 1.55 4.31 -0.94
C PHE A 86 1.63 4.13 0.57
N ARG A 87 2.41 4.99 1.23
CA ARG A 87 2.68 4.88 2.66
C ARG A 87 1.79 5.84 3.45
N ALA A 88 1.08 5.26 4.40
CA ALA A 88 0.14 5.96 5.27
C ALA A 88 0.82 6.44 6.57
N LEU A 89 0.22 7.46 7.19
CA LEU A 89 0.68 8.03 8.46
C LEU A 89 0.70 7.02 9.62
N ASP A 90 -0.15 6.01 9.57
CA ASP A 90 -0.24 4.96 10.61
C ASP A 90 0.73 3.79 10.38
N GLY A 91 1.62 3.90 9.39
CA GLY A 91 2.56 2.86 9.01
C GLY A 91 2.01 1.81 8.04
N TYR A 92 0.75 1.91 7.60
CA TYR A 92 0.23 1.05 6.52
C TYR A 92 0.96 1.35 5.21
N VAL A 93 1.25 0.32 4.41
CA VAL A 93 1.87 0.47 3.09
C VAL A 93 1.05 -0.30 2.06
N SER A 94 0.55 0.39 1.03
CA SER A 94 -0.07 -0.29 -0.10
C SER A 94 0.96 -0.50 -1.21
N HIS A 95 1.27 -1.76 -1.46
CA HIS A 95 2.15 -2.22 -2.54
C HIS A 95 1.32 -2.41 -3.81
N ILE A 96 1.47 -1.52 -4.80
CA ILE A 96 0.61 -1.54 -6.00
C ILE A 96 1.46 -1.73 -7.26
N PRO A 97 1.30 -2.87 -7.98
CA PRO A 97 1.92 -3.07 -9.27
C PRO A 97 1.53 -1.98 -10.26
N THR A 98 2.49 -1.50 -11.04
CA THR A 98 2.29 -0.37 -11.95
C THR A 98 1.23 -0.67 -13.02
N GLU A 99 1.13 -1.92 -13.46
CA GLU A 99 0.16 -2.41 -14.45
C GLU A 99 -1.28 -2.30 -13.94
N ARG A 100 -1.49 -2.26 -12.62
CA ARG A 100 -2.85 -2.08 -12.06
C ARG A 100 -3.45 -0.73 -12.46
N PHE A 101 -2.62 0.30 -12.66
CA PHE A 101 -3.06 1.61 -13.12
C PHE A 101 -3.45 1.63 -14.61
N ASP A 102 -3.04 0.64 -15.40
CA ASP A 102 -3.56 0.41 -16.77
C ASP A 102 -4.95 -0.24 -16.76
N GLN A 103 -5.18 -1.11 -15.78
CA GLN A 103 -6.40 -1.90 -15.68
C GLN A 103 -7.55 -1.12 -15.03
N TYR A 104 -7.24 -0.32 -14.01
CA TYR A 104 -8.25 0.34 -13.18
C TYR A 104 -7.94 1.82 -13.00
N ARG A 105 -9.00 2.62 -13.03
CA ARG A 105 -8.90 4.06 -12.75
C ARG A 105 -8.85 4.29 -11.26
N ALA A 106 -7.75 4.89 -10.82
CA ALA A 106 -7.53 5.29 -9.43
C ALA A 106 -7.50 6.81 -9.28
N TYR A 107 -7.86 7.26 -8.08
CA TYR A 107 -7.91 8.67 -7.72
C TYR A 107 -7.31 8.87 -6.34
N LEU A 108 -6.49 9.91 -6.20
CA LEU A 108 -6.04 10.38 -4.90
C LEU A 108 -6.97 11.50 -4.43
N VAL A 109 -7.83 11.19 -3.47
CA VAL A 109 -8.90 12.08 -2.99
C VAL A 109 -8.55 12.70 -1.65
N PHE A 110 -9.09 13.90 -1.40
CA PHE A 110 -8.77 14.70 -0.21
C PHE A 110 -10.01 15.29 0.49
N ALA A 111 -11.21 15.09 -0.06
CA ALA A 111 -12.46 15.54 0.53
C ALA A 111 -13.65 14.71 0.06
N LYS A 112 -14.75 14.75 0.81
CA LYS A 112 -16.08 14.27 0.39
C LYS A 112 -16.90 15.46 -0.10
N LYS A 113 -17.59 15.33 -1.24
CA LYS A 113 -18.40 16.42 -1.83
C LYS A 113 -19.44 16.97 -0.86
N HIS A 114 -20.11 16.08 -0.12
CA HIS A 114 -21.24 16.42 0.76
C HIS A 114 -20.89 16.38 2.24
N SER A 115 -19.62 16.57 2.62
CA SER A 115 -19.22 16.57 4.03
C SER A 115 -18.04 17.50 4.29
N ARG A 116 -18.09 18.23 5.42
CA ARG A 116 -16.95 18.99 5.93
C ARG A 116 -15.87 18.09 6.55
N ALA A 117 -16.23 16.87 6.93
CA ALA A 117 -15.31 15.92 7.55
C ALA A 117 -14.78 14.93 6.52
N PHE A 118 -13.45 14.78 6.46
CA PHE A 118 -12.80 13.77 5.62
C PHE A 118 -12.45 12.53 6.44
N ASN A 119 -13.52 11.83 6.85
CA ASN A 119 -13.46 10.61 7.65
C ASN A 119 -14.53 9.61 7.21
N VAL A 120 -14.40 8.36 7.65
CA VAL A 120 -15.40 7.31 7.49
C VAL A 120 -15.73 6.71 8.86
N LYS A 121 -17.00 6.42 9.09
CA LYS A 121 -17.48 5.72 10.28
C LYS A 121 -18.55 4.74 9.84
N SER A 122 -18.34 3.45 10.10
CA SER A 122 -19.36 2.44 9.82
C SER A 122 -20.60 2.67 10.70
N ARG A 123 -21.72 2.05 10.35
CA ARG A 123 -22.99 2.23 11.08
C ARG A 123 -23.05 1.49 12.41
N ALA A 124 -22.04 0.68 12.74
CA ALA A 124 -22.00 0.00 14.01
C ALA A 124 -22.00 1.03 15.17
N PRO A 125 -22.77 0.82 16.26
CA PRO A 125 -22.93 1.80 17.34
C PRO A 125 -21.58 2.32 17.89
N ASP A 126 -20.63 1.41 18.05
CA ASP A 126 -19.31 1.69 18.65
C ASP A 126 -18.20 1.90 17.60
N ALA A 127 -18.58 2.10 16.33
CA ALA A 127 -17.60 2.32 15.27
C ALA A 127 -16.78 3.59 15.54
N LYS A 128 -15.46 3.43 15.59
CA LYS A 128 -14.54 4.56 15.61
C LYS A 128 -14.58 5.27 14.26
N SER A 129 -14.53 6.60 14.30
CA SER A 129 -14.36 7.40 13.09
C SER A 129 -12.90 7.34 12.65
N ILE A 130 -12.67 6.95 11.40
CA ILE A 130 -11.35 6.80 10.79
C ILE A 130 -11.11 8.05 9.94
N SER A 131 -10.06 8.80 10.25
CA SER A 131 -9.62 9.92 9.41
C SER A 131 -9.07 9.37 8.09
N LEU A 132 -9.50 9.95 6.97
CA LEU A 132 -9.02 9.56 5.64
C LEU A 132 -7.82 10.40 5.16
N GLY A 133 -7.57 11.55 5.81
CA GLY A 133 -6.60 12.54 5.36
C GLY A 133 -5.14 12.25 5.73
N PRO A 134 -4.16 12.84 5.01
CA PRO A 134 -4.36 13.96 4.08
C PRO A 134 -4.88 13.53 2.71
N TYR A 135 -4.58 12.29 2.30
CA TYR A 135 -5.05 11.72 1.05
C TYR A 135 -5.54 10.28 1.24
N TYR A 136 -6.52 9.90 0.44
CA TYR A 136 -7.08 8.55 0.34
C TYR A 136 -6.99 8.09 -1.10
N LEU A 137 -6.46 6.89 -1.33
CA LEU A 137 -6.48 6.27 -2.65
C LEU A 137 -7.78 5.50 -2.82
N VAL A 138 -8.54 5.85 -3.86
CA VAL A 138 -9.81 5.18 -4.22
C VAL A 138 -9.78 4.71 -5.66
N TRP A 139 -10.63 3.74 -5.97
CA TRP A 139 -10.74 3.14 -7.31
C TRP A 139 -12.16 3.27 -7.84
N ASP A 140 -12.32 3.40 -9.15
CA ASP A 140 -13.61 3.40 -9.84
C ASP A 140 -14.24 1.99 -9.85
N ASN A 141 -14.70 1.53 -8.68
CA ASN A 141 -15.26 0.19 -8.48
C ASN A 141 -16.73 0.05 -8.94
N ILE A 142 -17.42 1.16 -9.23
CA ILE A 142 -18.78 1.11 -9.80
C ILE A 142 -18.75 0.50 -11.21
N ARG A 143 -17.69 0.77 -11.97
CA ARG A 143 -17.52 0.23 -13.33
C ARG A 143 -16.70 -1.05 -13.38
N GLN A 144 -16.20 -1.52 -12.25
CA GLN A 144 -15.26 -2.64 -12.13
C GLN A 144 -15.69 -3.51 -10.93
N PRO A 145 -16.66 -4.43 -11.12
CA PRO A 145 -17.27 -5.20 -10.03
C PRO A 145 -16.29 -6.10 -9.26
N ASP A 146 -15.23 -6.57 -9.92
CA ASP A 146 -14.14 -7.31 -9.30
C ASP A 146 -13.46 -6.51 -8.18
N LEU A 147 -13.36 -5.19 -8.30
CA LEU A 147 -12.85 -4.32 -7.23
C LEU A 147 -13.77 -4.27 -5.99
N ILE A 148 -15.05 -4.58 -6.13
CA ILE A 148 -15.97 -4.68 -4.99
C ILE A 148 -15.66 -5.95 -4.19
N GLU A 149 -15.35 -7.06 -4.88
CA GLU A 149 -14.98 -8.34 -4.26
C GLU A 149 -13.65 -8.26 -3.51
N GLU A 150 -12.71 -7.43 -3.98
CA GLU A 150 -11.43 -7.18 -3.30
C GLU A 150 -11.57 -6.35 -2.00
N GLY A 151 -12.74 -5.76 -1.75
CA GLY A 151 -13.01 -4.92 -0.59
C GLY A 151 -12.07 -3.71 -0.51
N ALA A 152 -11.57 -3.40 0.69
CA ALA A 152 -10.66 -2.27 0.90
C ALA A 152 -9.19 -2.57 0.52
N THR A 153 -8.91 -3.71 -0.13
CA THR A 153 -7.56 -4.06 -0.56
C THR A 153 -7.06 -3.05 -1.59
N TYR A 154 -5.90 -2.44 -1.34
CA TYR A 154 -5.34 -1.33 -2.14
C TYR A 154 -6.05 0.02 -2.00
N TRP A 155 -6.84 0.23 -0.95
CA TRP A 155 -7.43 1.54 -0.62
C TRP A 155 -6.76 2.15 0.62
N PRO A 156 -5.45 2.50 0.57
CA PRO A 156 -4.79 3.16 1.70
C PRO A 156 -5.39 4.55 1.93
N TYR A 157 -5.88 4.77 3.15
CA TYR A 157 -6.18 6.10 3.66
C TYR A 157 -4.96 6.69 4.37
N GLN A 158 -5.01 7.99 4.67
CA GLN A 158 -3.92 8.70 5.34
C GLN A 158 -2.59 8.64 4.59
N VAL A 159 -2.63 8.48 3.26
CA VAL A 159 -1.43 8.46 2.41
C VAL A 159 -0.70 9.78 2.56
N ASN A 160 0.59 9.71 2.88
CA ASN A 160 1.46 10.87 3.05
C ASN A 160 2.78 10.76 2.27
N GLU A 161 3.13 9.58 1.78
CA GLU A 161 4.37 9.35 1.06
C GLU A 161 4.15 8.34 -0.08
N ILE A 162 4.85 8.56 -1.20
CA ILE A 162 4.88 7.63 -2.33
C ILE A 162 6.32 7.19 -2.56
N VAL A 163 6.54 5.89 -2.75
CA VAL A 163 7.85 5.34 -3.11
C VAL A 163 7.73 4.59 -4.43
N ILE A 164 8.66 4.83 -5.33
CA ILE A 164 8.83 3.97 -6.51
C ILE A 164 9.75 2.83 -6.11
N SER A 165 9.24 1.61 -6.14
CA SER A 165 10.05 0.41 -6.02
C SER A 165 10.31 -0.13 -7.42
N ARG A 166 11.59 -0.17 -7.80
CA ARG A 166 12.00 -1.01 -8.95
C ARG A 166 11.69 -2.45 -8.58
N ALA A 167 11.37 -3.28 -9.57
CA ALA A 167 11.23 -4.72 -9.31
C ALA A 167 12.46 -5.15 -8.51
N PRO A 168 12.30 -5.89 -7.40
CA PRO A 168 13.46 -6.45 -6.73
C PRO A 168 14.29 -7.17 -7.80
N GLU A 169 15.63 -7.12 -7.69
CA GLU A 169 16.49 -7.99 -8.50
C GLU A 169 15.97 -9.40 -8.28
N LYS A 170 15.24 -9.90 -9.29
CA LYS A 170 14.44 -11.11 -9.18
C LYS A 170 15.36 -12.22 -8.73
N ASN A 171 15.03 -12.93 -7.65
CA ASN A 171 15.69 -14.19 -7.35
C ASN A 171 15.56 -15.09 -8.59
N THR A 172 16.72 -15.35 -9.19
CA THR A 172 16.94 -16.00 -10.47
C THR A 172 16.61 -17.48 -10.40
N VAL A 173 15.35 -17.88 -10.59
CA VAL A 173 15.00 -19.24 -11.09
C VAL A 173 13.74 -19.26 -11.97
N SER A 174 12.73 -18.40 -11.77
CA SER A 174 11.51 -18.38 -12.63
C SER A 174 10.99 -17.00 -13.02
N GLY A 175 11.52 -15.92 -12.44
CA GLY A 175 11.10 -14.55 -12.77
C GLY A 175 9.68 -14.15 -12.32
N GLU A 176 8.91 -15.08 -11.73
CA GLU A 176 7.58 -14.88 -11.16
C GLU A 176 7.59 -15.14 -9.66
N MET A 177 6.93 -14.28 -8.89
CA MET A 177 6.70 -14.51 -7.47
C MET A 177 5.84 -15.76 -7.28
N SER A 178 6.23 -16.62 -6.33
CA SER A 178 5.40 -17.75 -5.94
C SER A 178 4.01 -17.28 -5.47
N GLN A 179 2.99 -18.12 -5.63
CA GLN A 179 1.64 -17.79 -5.15
C GLN A 179 1.63 -17.37 -3.66
N PRO A 180 2.29 -18.09 -2.73
CA PRO A 180 2.35 -17.67 -1.32
C PRO A 180 3.03 -16.32 -1.10
N ALA A 181 4.02 -15.95 -1.92
CA ALA A 181 4.66 -14.64 -1.84
C ALA A 181 3.68 -13.51 -2.19
N ARG A 182 2.89 -13.70 -3.27
CA ARG A 182 1.86 -12.75 -3.69
C ARG A 182 0.72 -12.65 -2.66
N GLU A 183 0.31 -13.78 -2.10
CA GLU A 183 -0.71 -13.82 -1.04
C GLU A 183 -0.21 -13.10 0.23
N LEU A 184 1.04 -13.32 0.63
CA LEU A 184 1.66 -12.66 1.77
C LEU A 184 1.72 -11.13 1.57
N GLU A 185 2.15 -10.69 0.39
CA GLU A 185 2.18 -9.27 0.01
C GLU A 185 0.80 -8.63 0.09
N LYS A 186 -0.20 -9.26 -0.56
CA LYS A 186 -1.56 -8.73 -0.64
C LYS A 186 -2.26 -8.63 0.72
N TYR A 187 -2.07 -9.63 1.59
CA TYR A 187 -2.90 -9.77 2.80
C TYR A 187 -2.20 -9.44 4.11
N CYS A 188 -0.86 -9.39 4.14
CA CYS A 188 -0.12 -9.25 5.39
C CYS A 188 0.90 -8.10 5.35
N LEU A 189 1.64 -7.94 4.25
CA LEU A 189 2.74 -6.98 4.18
C LEU A 189 2.28 -5.53 4.17
N SER A 190 1.00 -5.23 3.97
CA SER A 190 0.54 -3.85 4.13
C SER A 190 0.59 -3.35 5.58
N CYS A 191 0.52 -4.26 6.55
CA CYS A 191 0.51 -3.92 7.98
C CYS A 191 1.78 -4.37 8.71
N HIS A 192 2.37 -5.48 8.26
CA HIS A 192 3.48 -6.16 8.92
C HIS A 192 4.74 -6.17 8.05
N ARG A 193 5.86 -6.54 8.68
CA ARG A 193 7.14 -6.69 7.99
C ARG A 193 7.52 -8.17 7.88
N VAL A 194 8.34 -8.47 6.88
CA VAL A 194 9.12 -9.70 6.78
C VAL A 194 10.51 -9.34 6.32
N ASN A 195 11.52 -9.66 7.12
CA ASN A 195 12.93 -9.35 6.86
C ASN A 195 13.18 -7.87 6.50
N GLY A 196 12.41 -6.97 7.10
CA GLY A 196 12.50 -5.53 6.85
C GLY A 196 11.76 -5.01 5.61
N TYR A 197 11.01 -5.85 4.89
CA TYR A 197 10.12 -5.44 3.81
C TYR A 197 8.65 -5.45 4.27
N GLY A 198 7.84 -4.50 3.81
CA GLY A 198 6.44 -4.32 4.20
C GLY A 198 6.18 -3.14 5.14
N GLY A 199 4.94 -3.02 5.59
CA GLY A 199 4.42 -1.94 6.40
C GLY A 199 4.76 -2.03 7.88
N ASN A 200 4.63 -0.91 8.58
CA ASN A 200 5.03 -0.74 9.98
C ASN A 200 3.85 -0.43 10.92
N LYS A 201 2.60 -0.65 10.46
CA LYS A 201 1.39 -0.41 11.24
C LYS A 201 1.28 -1.30 12.46
N ALA A 202 1.69 -2.56 12.31
CA ALA A 202 1.81 -3.52 13.39
C ALA A 202 3.25 -4.06 13.37
N PRO A 203 4.19 -3.37 14.04
CA PRO A 203 5.62 -3.61 13.91
C PRO A 203 6.02 -4.95 14.56
N LEU A 204 5.89 -6.02 13.78
CA LEU A 204 6.40 -7.35 14.06
C LEU A 204 6.93 -7.95 12.76
N ASP A 205 7.94 -8.80 12.87
CA ASP A 205 8.42 -9.60 11.75
C ASP A 205 7.60 -10.90 11.67
N LEU A 206 6.89 -11.14 10.57
CA LEU A 206 6.03 -12.31 10.45
C LEU A 206 6.81 -13.61 10.31
N ALA A 207 8.03 -13.61 9.77
CA ALA A 207 8.83 -14.84 9.68
C ALA A 207 9.26 -15.30 11.08
N GLU A 208 9.61 -14.35 11.96
CA GLU A 208 9.90 -14.64 13.36
C GLU A 208 8.63 -14.99 14.15
N GLN A 209 7.60 -14.15 14.07
CA GLN A 209 6.40 -14.28 14.89
C GLN A 209 5.61 -15.54 14.58
N THR A 210 5.54 -15.94 13.31
CA THR A 210 4.86 -17.19 12.90
C THR A 210 5.49 -18.42 13.56
N LYS A 211 6.82 -18.43 13.71
CA LYS A 211 7.55 -19.51 14.39
C LYS A 211 7.27 -19.53 15.89
N ILE A 212 7.23 -18.36 16.53
CA ILE A 212 6.92 -18.23 17.97
C ILE A 212 5.50 -18.71 18.29
N LEU A 213 4.54 -18.33 17.45
CA LEU A 213 3.13 -18.70 17.65
C LEU A 213 2.92 -20.22 17.48
N GLY A 214 3.60 -20.82 16.51
CA GLY A 214 3.26 -22.16 16.03
C GLY A 214 1.90 -22.17 15.32
N GLU A 215 1.60 -23.30 14.67
CA GLU A 215 0.49 -23.38 13.71
C GLU A 215 -0.86 -23.03 14.31
N LYS A 216 -1.27 -23.70 15.39
CA LYS A 216 -2.58 -23.49 16.02
C LYS A 216 -2.85 -22.03 16.39
N LYS A 217 -1.86 -21.33 16.97
CA LYS A 217 -2.03 -19.92 17.36
C LYS A 217 -1.98 -19.00 16.15
N PHE A 218 -1.17 -19.30 15.14
CA PHE A 218 -1.15 -18.56 13.89
C PHE A 218 -2.53 -18.58 13.21
N TYR A 219 -3.13 -19.76 13.04
CA TYR A 219 -4.48 -19.91 12.46
C TYR A 219 -5.52 -19.08 13.22
N ALA A 220 -5.50 -19.16 14.56
CA ALA A 220 -6.45 -18.40 15.37
C ALA A 220 -6.29 -16.87 15.20
N TRP A 221 -5.05 -16.38 15.08
CA TRP A 221 -4.77 -14.98 14.80
C TRP A 221 -5.23 -14.54 13.40
N VAL A 222 -4.93 -15.31 12.35
CA VAL A 222 -5.24 -14.86 10.97
C VAL A 222 -6.70 -15.06 10.59
N LEU A 223 -7.38 -16.09 11.13
CA LEU A 223 -8.77 -16.38 10.79
C LEU A 223 -9.78 -15.61 11.64
N LYS A 224 -9.48 -15.39 12.93
CA LYS A 224 -10.39 -14.70 13.86
C LYS A 224 -9.62 -13.91 14.94
N PRO A 225 -8.87 -12.86 14.55
CA PRO A 225 -8.02 -12.10 15.47
C PRO A 225 -8.79 -11.51 16.66
N SER A 226 -10.04 -11.07 16.45
CA SER A 226 -10.91 -10.54 17.51
C SER A 226 -11.26 -11.55 18.60
N SER A 227 -11.18 -12.86 18.32
CA SER A 227 -11.34 -13.89 19.35
C SER A 227 -10.12 -14.05 20.26
N ILE A 228 -8.95 -13.59 19.80
CA ILE A 228 -7.70 -13.61 20.54
C ILE A 228 -7.48 -12.30 21.29
N LYS A 229 -7.78 -11.18 20.62
CA LYS A 229 -7.72 -9.83 21.20
C LYS A 229 -8.92 -9.02 20.70
N PRO A 230 -9.98 -8.85 21.52
CA PRO A 230 -11.21 -8.18 21.12
C PRO A 230 -11.01 -6.80 20.49
N ASP A 231 -10.08 -6.00 21.02
CA ASP A 231 -9.82 -4.63 20.54
C ASP A 231 -8.78 -4.54 19.40
N THR A 232 -8.38 -5.67 18.83
CA THR A 232 -7.41 -5.68 17.73
C THR A 232 -7.94 -4.95 16.51
N GLN A 233 -7.05 -4.23 15.82
CA GLN A 233 -7.33 -3.62 14.53
C GLN A 233 -6.88 -4.53 13.36
N MET A 234 -6.33 -5.70 13.66
CA MET A 234 -5.99 -6.71 12.65
C MET A 234 -7.30 -7.26 12.07
N PRO A 235 -7.54 -7.14 10.75
CA PRO A 235 -8.71 -7.73 10.12
C PRO A 235 -8.57 -9.25 10.08
N ALA A 236 -9.71 -9.95 10.08
CA ALA A 236 -9.68 -11.35 9.73
C ALA A 236 -9.29 -11.50 8.26
N MET A 237 -8.46 -12.48 7.96
CA MET A 237 -7.94 -12.68 6.61
C MET A 237 -9.08 -13.05 5.66
N VAL A 238 -9.31 -12.19 4.65
CA VAL A 238 -10.25 -12.38 3.53
C VAL A 238 -11.64 -12.84 3.98
N GLU A 239 -12.35 -12.02 4.76
CA GLU A 239 -13.67 -12.39 5.33
C GLU A 239 -14.73 -12.85 4.31
N GLY A 240 -14.65 -12.39 3.05
CA GLY A 240 -15.56 -12.82 1.98
C GLY A 240 -15.27 -14.19 1.37
N MET A 241 -14.16 -14.83 1.71
CA MET A 241 -13.75 -16.14 1.19
C MET A 241 -14.37 -17.29 2.03
N PRO A 242 -14.77 -18.42 1.43
CA PRO A 242 -15.23 -19.59 2.18
C PRO A 242 -14.23 -20.06 3.23
N GLU A 243 -14.72 -20.52 4.38
CA GLU A 243 -13.87 -20.92 5.52
C GLU A 243 -12.79 -21.96 5.16
N PRO A 244 -13.09 -23.05 4.40
CA PRO A 244 -12.06 -24.00 4.00
C PRO A 244 -10.94 -23.39 3.16
N ASP A 245 -11.28 -22.43 2.28
CA ASP A 245 -10.31 -21.75 1.42
C ASP A 245 -9.43 -20.79 2.24
N ARG A 246 -10.02 -20.13 3.25
CA ARG A 246 -9.28 -19.28 4.20
C ARG A 246 -8.32 -20.10 5.05
N GLU A 247 -8.73 -21.28 5.52
CA GLU A 247 -7.86 -22.21 6.24
C GLU A 247 -6.71 -22.71 5.36
N ALA A 248 -7.01 -23.09 4.10
CA ALA A 248 -5.98 -23.51 3.15
C ALA A 248 -4.97 -22.37 2.86
N LEU A 249 -5.44 -21.14 2.72
CA LEU A 249 -4.61 -19.94 2.60
C LEU A 249 -3.73 -19.74 3.85
N ALA A 250 -4.30 -19.88 5.05
CA ALA A 250 -3.56 -19.76 6.30
C ALA A 250 -2.43 -20.80 6.39
N GLY A 251 -2.70 -22.05 6.02
CA GLY A 251 -1.69 -23.10 5.97
C GLY A 251 -0.56 -22.80 5.00
N ARG A 252 -0.89 -22.36 3.78
CA ARG A 252 0.13 -21.97 2.78
C ARG A 252 1.02 -20.84 3.30
N LEU A 253 0.44 -19.80 3.87
CA LEU A 253 1.18 -18.67 4.44
C LEU A 253 2.03 -19.10 5.64
N PHE A 254 1.50 -19.94 6.54
CA PHE A 254 2.24 -20.48 7.68
C PHE A 254 3.49 -21.24 7.23
N HIS A 255 3.35 -22.16 6.26
CA HIS A 255 4.48 -22.92 5.74
C HIS A 255 5.49 -22.03 5.02
N TYR A 256 5.00 -21.10 4.19
CA TYR A 256 5.86 -20.16 3.47
C TYR A 256 6.68 -19.29 4.41
N LEU A 257 6.05 -18.67 5.41
CA LEU A 257 6.71 -17.82 6.41
C LEU A 257 7.77 -18.59 7.22
N ASN A 258 7.52 -19.86 7.57
CA ASN A 258 8.51 -20.69 8.26
C ASN A 258 9.68 -21.15 7.36
N ALA A 259 9.48 -21.16 6.04
CA ALA A 259 10.52 -21.53 5.08
C ALA A 259 11.42 -20.36 4.68
N LEU A 260 11.03 -19.12 4.97
CA LEU A 260 11.81 -17.94 4.61
C LEU A 260 13.15 -17.89 5.38
N PRO A 261 14.25 -17.51 4.72
CA PRO A 261 15.50 -17.23 5.41
C PRO A 261 15.28 -16.04 6.34
N ARG A 262 15.87 -16.10 7.53
CA ARG A 262 15.85 -14.97 8.46
C ARG A 262 17.01 -14.05 8.13
N LYS A 263 16.76 -12.75 8.02
CA LYS A 263 17.85 -11.78 8.10
C LYS A 263 18.51 -11.99 9.47
N GLN A 264 19.81 -12.29 9.50
CA GLN A 264 20.54 -12.25 10.77
C GLN A 264 20.27 -10.87 11.38
N ALA A 265 19.94 -10.82 12.67
CA ALA A 265 19.95 -9.54 13.37
C ALA A 265 21.31 -8.93 13.09
N ASP A 266 21.34 -7.69 12.58
CA ASP A 266 22.59 -6.94 12.54
C ASP A 266 23.06 -6.85 14.00
N GLU A 267 23.97 -7.75 14.39
CA GLU A 267 24.84 -7.54 15.53
C GLU A 267 25.72 -6.35 15.14
N GLY A 268 25.19 -5.15 15.36
CA GLY A 268 25.97 -3.93 15.24
C GLY A 268 27.14 -3.95 16.23
N PRO A 269 28.27 -3.32 15.88
CA PRO A 269 29.46 -3.24 16.72
C PRO A 269 29.20 -2.50 18.05
#